data_AF-A0A7C3IR58-F1
#
_entry.id   AF-A0A7C3IR58-F1
#
_cell.length_a   1.000
_cell.length_b   1.000
_cell.length_c   1.000
_cell.angle_alpha   90.00
_cell.angle_beta   90.00
_cell.angle_gamma   90.00
#
_symmetry.space_group_name_H-M   'P 1'
#
loop_
_entity.id
_entity.type
_entity.pdbx_description
1 polymer ?
#
loop_
_entity_poly.entity_id
_entity_poly.type
_entity_poly.pdbx_seq_one_letter_code
_entity_poly.pdbx_strand_id
1 'polypeptide(L)'
;MNSDGDPFPGNALKGTATIEDLSSAQISEYNALTVAANADVGGGGLNTDKELRLNWTGTGAGELNYCPASLVFTANAEGVTDAFTGATISTELTLVPCSELIEEDLPAPVRVRFVGYNEFEQPLSIEAFSFDCFLNRRLADLPVSGGGVFVNGNQDLWKIRISPRPINVCYSGSNRGSSCTQHSDCGTNVQTGPGGTVLGCLPASGVLGVAEEFYSLGGSVGTAAFNLRHEGSRSGFGDIITLP
;
A
#
# COMPACT_ATOMS: atom_id res chain seq x y z
N MET A 1 7.61 4.16 -22.44
CA MET A 1 7.49 2.75 -22.86
C MET A 1 7.96 2.65 -24.30
N ASN A 2 8.46 1.48 -24.74
CA ASN A 2 8.73 1.21 -26.15
C ASN A 2 7.42 0.95 -26.93
N SER A 3 7.52 0.57 -28.21
CA SER A 3 6.36 0.24 -29.05
C SER A 3 5.55 -0.97 -28.56
N ASP A 4 6.13 -1.79 -27.70
CA ASP A 4 5.56 -3.03 -27.20
C ASP A 4 4.94 -2.86 -25.80
N GLY A 5 4.97 -1.64 -25.25
CA GLY A 5 4.45 -1.33 -23.91
C GLY A 5 5.46 -1.54 -22.78
N ASP A 6 6.67 -2.03 -23.08
CA ASP A 6 7.69 -2.26 -22.06
C ASP A 6 8.20 -0.91 -21.51
N PRO A 7 8.51 -0.82 -20.19
CA PRO A 7 9.20 0.34 -19.66
C PRO A 7 10.56 0.55 -20.36
N PHE A 8 11.14 1.75 -20.28
CA PHE A 8 12.57 1.91 -20.60
C PHE A 8 13.38 1.74 -19.30
N PRO A 9 14.58 1.14 -19.35
CA PRO A 9 15.49 1.12 -18.20
C PRO A 9 15.66 2.53 -17.62
N GLY A 10 15.61 2.64 -16.29
CA GLY A 10 15.72 3.92 -15.59
C GLY A 10 14.44 4.78 -15.54
N ASN A 11 13.31 4.35 -16.13
CA ASN A 11 12.03 5.04 -15.94
C ASN A 11 11.36 4.64 -14.62
N ALA A 12 11.22 5.58 -13.69
CA ALA A 12 10.45 5.34 -12.46
C ALA A 12 8.95 5.14 -12.74
N LEU A 13 8.30 4.22 -12.01
CA LEU A 13 6.84 4.20 -11.94
C LEU A 13 6.36 5.37 -11.09
N LYS A 14 5.35 6.07 -11.57
CA LYS A 14 4.60 7.07 -10.82
C LYS A 14 3.19 6.54 -10.59
N GLY A 15 2.79 6.43 -9.33
CA GLY A 15 1.40 6.28 -8.94
C GLY A 15 0.80 7.64 -8.61
N THR A 16 -0.38 7.91 -9.15
CA THR A 16 -1.18 9.11 -8.86
C THR A 16 -2.46 8.69 -8.16
N ALA A 17 -2.81 9.36 -7.07
CA ALA A 17 -4.12 9.25 -6.47
C ALA A 17 -4.97 10.42 -6.97
N THR A 18 -6.05 10.10 -7.66
CA THR A 18 -7.07 11.08 -8.04
C THR A 18 -8.25 10.89 -7.12
N ILE A 19 -8.58 11.94 -6.36
CA ILE A 19 -9.68 11.95 -5.42
C ILE A 19 -10.74 12.91 -5.96
N GLU A 20 -11.95 12.42 -6.13
CA GLU A 20 -13.10 13.20 -6.58
C GLU A 20 -14.14 13.26 -5.46
N ASP A 21 -14.46 14.47 -5.02
CA ASP A 21 -15.63 14.72 -4.19
C ASP A 21 -16.85 14.90 -5.10
N LEU A 22 -17.70 13.87 -5.13
CA LEU A 22 -18.91 13.84 -5.96
C LEU A 22 -19.95 14.91 -5.59
N SER A 23 -19.87 15.49 -4.38
CA SER A 23 -20.82 16.50 -3.91
C SER A 23 -20.41 17.92 -4.32
N SER A 24 -19.10 18.18 -4.40
CA SER A 24 -18.54 19.48 -4.78
C SER A 24 -17.97 19.50 -6.21
N ALA A 25 -17.89 18.35 -6.88
CA ALA A 25 -17.15 18.13 -8.12
C ALA A 25 -15.68 18.57 -8.05
N GLN A 26 -15.12 18.62 -6.83
CA GLN A 26 -13.70 18.91 -6.64
C GLN A 26 -12.89 17.66 -7.00
N ILE A 27 -11.90 17.84 -7.88
CA ILE A 27 -10.95 16.79 -8.25
C ILE A 27 -9.57 17.24 -7.77
N SER A 28 -8.94 16.41 -6.97
CA SER A 28 -7.57 16.60 -6.48
C SER A 28 -6.70 15.45 -6.98
N GLU A 29 -5.56 15.77 -7.59
CA GLU A 29 -4.57 14.78 -8.00
C GLU A 29 -3.31 14.93 -7.16
N TYR A 30 -2.86 13.83 -6.58
CA TYR A 30 -1.67 13.78 -5.74
C TYR A 30 -0.68 12.75 -6.28
N ASN A 31 0.60 13.09 -6.21
CA ASN A 31 1.69 12.16 -6.52
C ASN A 31 1.79 11.11 -5.41
N ALA A 32 0.92 10.09 -5.41
CA ALA A 32 0.84 9.10 -4.35
C ALA A 32 2.15 8.31 -4.18
N LEU A 33 2.84 8.03 -5.30
CA LEU A 33 4.01 7.15 -5.27
C LEU A 33 4.98 7.43 -6.41
N THR A 34 6.27 7.26 -6.11
CA THR A 34 7.30 7.00 -7.12
C THR A 34 8.10 5.76 -6.74
N VAL A 35 8.08 4.72 -7.57
CA VAL A 35 8.99 3.57 -7.47
C VAL A 35 10.10 3.76 -8.49
N ALA A 36 11.32 3.97 -8.03
CA ALA A 36 12.44 4.13 -8.95
C ALA A 36 12.69 2.81 -9.69
N ALA A 37 12.98 2.90 -10.99
CA ALA A 37 13.44 1.75 -11.74
C ALA A 37 14.93 1.49 -11.50
N ASN A 38 15.28 0.22 -11.69
CA ASN A 38 16.66 -0.20 -11.78
C ASN A 38 17.28 0.42 -13.06
N ALA A 39 18.27 1.28 -12.89
CA ALA A 39 19.03 1.87 -14.01
C ALA A 39 20.09 0.90 -14.56
N ASP A 40 20.45 -0.13 -13.79
CA ASP A 40 21.51 -1.10 -14.05
C ASP A 40 20.92 -2.50 -14.30
N VAL A 41 19.93 -2.60 -15.19
CA VAL A 41 19.42 -3.90 -15.67
C VAL A 41 20.50 -4.52 -16.58
N GLY A 42 21.50 -5.16 -15.96
CA GLY A 42 22.70 -5.61 -16.65
C GLY A 42 22.37 -6.58 -17.78
N GLY A 43 22.69 -6.22 -19.03
CA GLY A 43 22.74 -7.06 -20.24
C GLY A 43 21.46 -7.79 -20.69
N GLY A 44 20.52 -8.07 -19.79
CA GLY A 44 19.28 -8.82 -19.99
C GLY A 44 18.03 -7.96 -20.08
N GLY A 45 18.15 -6.63 -19.97
CA GLY A 45 17.04 -5.70 -20.11
C GLY A 45 15.92 -5.90 -19.07
N LEU A 46 14.88 -5.08 -19.20
CA LEU A 46 13.57 -5.40 -18.63
C LEU A 46 13.11 -6.68 -19.33
N ASN A 47 12.76 -7.72 -18.58
CA ASN A 47 12.20 -8.93 -19.15
C ASN A 47 10.90 -8.59 -19.91
N THR A 48 10.78 -9.04 -21.16
CA THR A 48 9.56 -8.85 -21.97
C THR A 48 8.48 -9.89 -21.62
N ASP A 49 8.52 -10.39 -20.39
CA ASP A 49 7.74 -11.54 -19.93
C ASP A 49 6.43 -11.10 -19.24
N LYS A 50 6.08 -9.82 -19.39
CA LYS A 50 4.88 -9.17 -18.82
C LYS A 50 4.77 -9.29 -17.30
N GLU A 51 5.90 -9.53 -16.63
CA GLU A 51 5.97 -9.64 -15.19
C GLU A 51 6.94 -8.60 -14.63
N LEU A 52 6.41 -7.60 -13.95
CA LEU A 52 7.22 -6.59 -13.26
C LEU A 52 7.51 -7.05 -11.84
N ARG A 53 8.79 -7.18 -11.51
CA ARG A 53 9.28 -7.57 -10.18
C ARG A 53 9.85 -6.37 -9.44
N LEU A 54 9.33 -6.15 -8.23
CA LEU A 54 9.78 -5.12 -7.30
C LEU A 54 10.78 -5.73 -6.32
N ASN A 55 11.96 -6.14 -6.81
CA ASN A 55 12.97 -6.84 -6.01
C ASN A 55 14.42 -6.35 -6.19
N TRP A 56 14.63 -5.08 -6.57
CA TRP A 56 15.98 -4.58 -6.84
C TRP A 56 16.93 -4.53 -5.63
N THR A 57 18.01 -5.33 -5.69
CA THR A 57 19.06 -5.42 -4.65
C THR A 57 20.34 -4.63 -4.95
N GLY A 58 20.39 -3.88 -6.06
CA GLY A 58 21.58 -3.12 -6.47
C GLY A 58 22.60 -3.89 -7.32
N THR A 59 22.38 -5.18 -7.62
CA THR A 59 23.30 -6.01 -8.43
C THR A 59 22.64 -6.72 -9.62
N GLY A 60 21.57 -6.17 -10.18
CA GLY A 60 21.01 -6.61 -11.46
C GLY A 60 19.84 -7.60 -11.39
N ALA A 61 19.25 -7.82 -10.21
CA ALA A 61 17.93 -8.45 -10.10
C ALA A 61 16.84 -7.38 -10.01
N GLY A 62 15.68 -7.59 -10.66
CA GLY A 62 14.50 -6.73 -10.55
C GLY A 62 14.46 -5.51 -11.47
N GLU A 63 13.28 -5.23 -12.00
CA GLU A 63 13.00 -4.06 -12.84
C GLU A 63 12.80 -2.80 -12.00
N LEU A 64 12.26 -2.95 -10.79
CA LEU A 64 11.82 -1.85 -9.92
C LEU A 64 12.29 -2.01 -8.48
N ASN A 65 12.38 -0.88 -7.77
CA ASN A 65 12.66 -0.86 -6.34
C ASN A 65 11.62 -1.63 -5.53
N TYR A 66 12.06 -2.17 -4.41
CA TYR A 66 11.18 -2.77 -3.41
C TYR A 66 10.09 -1.81 -2.95
N CYS A 67 8.92 -2.38 -2.68
CA CYS A 67 7.97 -1.71 -1.84
C CYS A 67 8.49 -1.56 -0.40
N PRO A 68 8.05 -0.49 0.29
CA PRO A 68 8.54 -0.19 1.63
C PRO A 68 8.15 -1.29 2.63
N ALA A 69 9.02 -1.52 3.62
CA ALA A 69 8.72 -2.46 4.70
C ALA A 69 7.64 -1.93 5.64
N SER A 70 7.52 -0.61 5.74
CA SER A 70 6.47 0.06 6.48
C SER A 70 6.21 1.46 5.94
N LEU A 71 4.98 1.95 6.15
CA LEU A 71 4.58 3.32 5.92
C LEU A 71 4.45 4.02 7.27
N VAL A 72 4.96 5.24 7.38
CA VAL A 72 4.89 6.04 8.60
C VAL A 72 4.34 7.42 8.28
N PHE A 73 3.42 7.90 9.10
CA PHE A 73 2.90 9.25 8.98
C PHE A 73 2.43 9.78 10.33
N THR A 74 2.16 11.08 10.35
CA THR A 74 1.55 11.75 11.48
C THR A 74 0.22 12.31 11.00
N ALA A 75 -0.82 12.13 11.81
CA ALA A 75 -2.15 12.66 11.53
C ALA A 75 -2.75 13.21 12.83
N ASN A 76 -3.63 14.20 12.68
CA ASN A 76 -4.45 14.68 13.78
C ASN A 76 -5.41 13.57 14.26
N ALA A 77 -5.76 13.60 15.53
CA ALA A 77 -6.81 12.74 16.03
C ALA A 77 -8.16 13.07 15.35
N GLU A 78 -8.94 12.04 15.06
CA GLU A 78 -10.24 12.18 14.40
C GLU A 78 -11.20 13.00 15.26
N GLY A 79 -11.78 14.02 14.62
CA GLY A 79 -12.71 14.95 15.26
C GLY A 79 -12.05 16.03 16.10
N VAL A 80 -10.71 16.15 16.12
CA VAL A 80 -10.05 17.26 16.81
C VAL A 80 -10.37 18.58 16.12
N THR A 81 -10.45 19.64 16.91
CA THR A 81 -10.61 21.01 16.41
C THR A 81 -9.23 21.63 16.22
N ASP A 82 -8.92 22.07 15.00
CA ASP A 82 -7.72 22.87 14.74
C ASP A 82 -7.77 24.16 15.56
N ALA A 83 -6.76 24.40 16.39
CA ALA A 83 -6.71 25.55 17.28
C ALA A 83 -6.61 26.89 16.52
N PHE A 84 -6.14 26.89 15.27
CA PHE A 84 -5.99 28.12 14.49
C PHE A 84 -7.25 28.45 13.69
N THR A 85 -7.79 27.49 12.94
CA THR A 85 -8.96 27.72 12.09
C THR A 85 -10.29 27.49 12.81
N GLY A 86 -10.31 26.68 13.88
CA GLY A 86 -11.53 26.20 14.52
C GLY A 86 -12.24 25.08 13.73
N ALA A 87 -11.65 24.57 12.65
CA ALA A 87 -12.23 23.50 11.84
C ALA A 87 -12.08 22.14 12.53
N THR A 88 -13.07 21.27 12.36
CA THR A 88 -12.95 19.86 12.76
C THR A 88 -12.20 19.08 11.69
N ILE A 89 -11.23 18.27 12.11
CA ILE A 89 -10.37 17.47 11.22
C ILE A 89 -10.83 16.01 11.20
N SER A 90 -10.86 15.41 10.01
CA SER A 90 -10.94 13.95 9.81
C SER A 90 -9.91 13.48 8.79
N THR A 91 -9.41 12.26 8.88
CA THR A 91 -8.37 11.73 7.99
C THR A 91 -8.84 10.47 7.28
N GLU A 92 -8.82 10.46 5.96
CA GLU A 92 -9.01 9.26 5.15
C GLU A 92 -7.68 8.68 4.70
N LEU A 93 -7.56 7.37 4.79
CA LEU A 93 -6.40 6.60 4.44
C LEU A 93 -6.73 5.73 3.25
N THR A 94 -5.98 5.92 2.16
CA THR A 94 -6.00 5.02 1.01
C THR A 94 -4.73 4.18 0.95
N LEU A 95 -4.88 2.85 0.93
CA LEU A 95 -3.78 1.90 0.76
C LEU A 95 -3.98 1.06 -0.49
N VAL A 96 -2.91 0.86 -1.24
CA VAL A 96 -2.87 0.02 -2.45
C VAL A 96 -1.82 -1.08 -2.26
N PRO A 97 -2.11 -2.34 -2.59
CA PRO A 97 -1.14 -3.42 -2.65
C PRO A 97 0.00 -3.08 -3.62
N CYS A 98 1.19 -3.60 -3.32
CA CYS A 98 2.30 -3.56 -4.24
C CYS A 98 2.28 -4.67 -5.28
N SER A 99 1.66 -5.80 -4.91
CA SER A 99 1.47 -6.92 -5.83
C SER A 99 0.10 -6.83 -6.46
N GLU A 100 0.03 -7.00 -7.79
CA GLU A 100 -1.22 -7.00 -8.55
C GLU A 100 -1.15 -8.10 -9.62
N LEU A 101 -2.11 -9.03 -9.62
CA LEU A 101 -2.17 -10.10 -10.62
C LEU A 101 -3.26 -9.79 -11.65
N ILE A 102 -3.02 -8.77 -12.48
CA ILE A 102 -4.03 -8.22 -13.38
C ILE A 102 -4.39 -9.24 -14.46
N GLU A 103 -3.41 -9.95 -14.99
CA GLU A 103 -3.63 -10.95 -16.04
C GLU A 103 -4.41 -12.17 -15.53
N GLU A 104 -4.20 -12.54 -14.27
CA GLU A 104 -4.91 -13.66 -13.63
C GLU A 104 -6.30 -13.28 -13.09
N ASP A 105 -6.65 -11.99 -13.08
CA ASP A 105 -7.85 -11.45 -12.44
C ASP A 105 -7.95 -11.87 -10.96
N LEU A 106 -6.80 -11.86 -10.26
CA LEU A 106 -6.68 -12.26 -8.86
C LEU A 106 -6.08 -11.14 -8.01
N PRO A 107 -6.83 -10.52 -7.08
CA PRO A 107 -6.24 -9.51 -6.19
C PRO A 107 -5.13 -10.13 -5.32
N ALA A 108 -4.05 -9.41 -5.05
CA ALA A 108 -3.05 -9.94 -4.13
C ALA A 108 -3.58 -9.92 -2.69
N PRO A 109 -3.45 -11.02 -1.92
CA PRO A 109 -3.87 -11.02 -0.52
C PRO A 109 -2.98 -10.11 0.32
N VAL A 110 -3.58 -9.07 0.93
CA VAL A 110 -2.89 -8.10 1.78
C VAL A 110 -3.34 -8.24 3.23
N ARG A 111 -2.39 -8.17 4.17
CA ARG A 111 -2.67 -8.03 5.60
C ARG A 111 -1.73 -7.02 6.23
N VAL A 112 -2.30 -5.94 6.75
CA VAL A 112 -1.54 -4.85 7.37
C VAL A 112 -1.83 -4.76 8.86
N ARG A 113 -0.81 -4.43 9.64
CA ARG A 113 -0.89 -4.08 11.05
C ARG A 113 -0.68 -2.59 11.22
N PHE A 114 -1.45 -1.98 12.11
CA PHE A 114 -1.28 -0.58 12.52
C PHE A 114 -0.69 -0.51 13.92
N VAL A 115 0.26 0.40 14.11
CA VAL A 115 0.79 0.79 15.41
C VAL A 115 0.81 2.31 15.47
N GLY A 116 -0.02 2.88 16.33
CA GLY A 116 -0.07 4.30 16.65
C GLY A 116 0.66 4.62 17.94
N TYR A 117 1.26 5.80 18.02
CA TYR A 117 1.78 6.41 19.24
C TYR A 117 1.15 7.78 19.36
N ASN A 118 0.57 8.08 20.52
CA ASN A 118 0.08 9.42 20.82
C ASN A 118 1.22 10.37 21.22
N GLU A 119 0.88 11.61 21.56
CA GLU A 119 1.82 12.64 22.04
C GLU A 119 2.54 12.27 23.34
N PHE A 120 2.03 11.31 24.11
CA PHE A 120 2.65 10.75 25.32
C PHE A 120 3.44 9.46 25.05
N GLU A 121 3.69 9.13 23.78
CA GLU A 121 4.37 7.92 23.32
C GLU A 121 3.69 6.61 23.77
N GLN A 122 2.41 6.67 24.13
CA GLN A 122 1.63 5.49 24.50
C GLN A 122 1.25 4.71 23.24
N PRO A 123 1.60 3.41 23.16
CA PRO A 123 1.33 2.63 21.96
C PRO A 123 -0.12 2.14 21.95
N LEU A 124 -0.71 2.15 20.75
CA LEU A 124 -1.97 1.52 20.45
C LEU A 124 -1.80 0.72 19.16
N SER A 125 -2.19 -0.56 19.17
CA SER A 125 -2.03 -1.41 18.00
C SER A 125 -3.34 -2.06 17.61
N ILE A 126 -3.59 -2.06 16.30
CA ILE A 126 -4.73 -2.73 15.69
C ILE A 126 -4.22 -4.08 15.17
N GLU A 127 -4.96 -5.14 15.47
CA GLU A 127 -4.67 -6.46 14.92
C GLU A 127 -4.78 -6.43 13.39
N ALA A 128 -4.01 -7.28 12.72
CA ALA A 128 -3.91 -7.22 11.27
C ALA A 128 -5.24 -7.57 10.61
N PHE A 129 -5.74 -6.68 9.75
CA PHE A 129 -6.91 -6.94 8.90
C PHE A 129 -6.52 -7.01 7.42
N SER A 130 -7.38 -7.64 6.63
CA SER A 130 -7.20 -7.84 5.19
C SER A 130 -8.10 -6.93 4.37
N PHE A 131 -7.61 -6.56 3.20
CA PHE A 131 -8.39 -5.93 2.14
C PHE A 131 -7.91 -6.47 0.79
N ASP A 132 -8.80 -6.41 -0.21
CA ASP A 132 -8.54 -6.81 -1.58
C ASP A 132 -8.58 -5.55 -2.47
N CYS A 133 -7.73 -5.48 -3.49
CA CYS A 133 -7.57 -4.37 -4.45
C CYS A 133 -7.07 -3.05 -3.83
N PHE A 134 -7.85 -2.39 -2.98
CA PHE A 134 -7.40 -1.22 -2.23
C PHE A 134 -8.26 -1.01 -0.98
N LEU A 135 -7.68 -0.33 0.01
CA LEU A 135 -8.39 0.18 1.17
C LEU A 135 -8.63 1.68 0.96
N ASN A 136 -9.84 2.17 1.20
CA ASN A 136 -10.08 3.59 1.44
C ASN A 136 -11.02 3.73 2.64
N ARG A 137 -10.53 4.25 3.77
CA ARG A 137 -11.31 4.42 5.01
C ARG A 137 -10.81 5.58 5.85
N ARG A 138 -11.72 6.17 6.62
CA ARG A 138 -11.39 7.07 7.72
C ARG A 138 -10.57 6.36 8.79
N LEU A 139 -9.64 7.07 9.44
CA LEU A 139 -8.87 6.51 10.54
C LEU A 139 -9.78 6.08 11.71
N ALA A 140 -10.89 6.81 11.91
CA ALA A 140 -11.91 6.47 12.91
C ALA A 140 -12.61 5.13 12.64
N ASP A 141 -12.71 4.72 11.36
CA ASP A 141 -13.48 3.56 10.91
C ASP A 141 -12.59 2.32 10.68
N LEU A 142 -11.32 2.39 11.05
CA LEU A 142 -10.43 1.24 11.00
C LEU A 142 -10.94 0.17 12.00
N PRO A 143 -11.00 -1.11 11.59
CA PRO A 143 -11.63 -2.16 12.37
C PRO A 143 -10.81 -2.47 13.62
N VAL A 144 -11.26 -1.96 14.75
CA VAL A 144 -10.64 -2.15 16.06
C VAL A 144 -11.63 -2.77 17.03
N SER A 145 -11.16 -3.75 17.78
CA SER A 145 -11.91 -4.31 18.90
C SER A 145 -12.04 -3.22 19.99
N GLY A 146 -13.13 -2.45 19.97
CA GLY A 146 -13.42 -1.44 20.99
C GLY A 146 -13.90 -0.06 20.51
N GLY A 147 -14.05 0.19 19.21
CA GLY A 147 -14.38 1.52 18.66
C GLY A 147 -13.14 2.34 18.32
N GLY A 148 -13.27 3.27 17.37
CA GLY A 148 -12.17 3.92 16.63
C GLY A 148 -10.96 4.29 17.49
N VAL A 149 -9.78 3.80 17.09
CA VAL A 149 -8.53 3.87 17.87
C VAL A 149 -7.86 5.24 17.79
N PHE A 150 -8.14 5.99 16.72
CA PHE A 150 -7.56 7.30 16.45
C PHE A 150 -8.55 8.44 16.69
N VAL A 151 -9.55 8.24 17.56
CA VAL A 151 -10.59 9.24 17.88
C VAL A 151 -10.18 10.13 19.06
N ASN A 152 -10.75 11.32 19.10
CA ASN A 152 -10.53 12.25 20.21
C ASN A 152 -11.01 11.65 21.55
N GLY A 153 -10.04 11.35 22.42
CA GLY A 153 -10.24 10.90 23.79
C GLY A 153 -9.30 11.61 24.78
N ASN A 154 -8.87 12.85 24.48
CA ASN A 154 -7.77 13.65 25.08
C ASN A 154 -6.43 13.61 24.33
N GLN A 155 -6.43 13.31 23.04
CA GLN A 155 -5.21 13.24 22.24
C GLN A 155 -5.43 14.06 20.97
N ASP A 156 -4.42 14.83 20.59
CA ASP A 156 -4.51 15.73 19.44
C ASP A 156 -3.78 15.16 18.22
N LEU A 157 -2.79 14.28 18.43
CA LEU A 157 -1.87 13.84 17.39
C LEU A 157 -1.48 12.38 17.50
N TRP A 158 -1.44 11.69 16.37
CA TRP A 158 -0.98 10.31 16.27
C TRP A 158 0.18 10.18 15.30
N LYS A 159 1.23 9.48 15.74
CA LYS A 159 2.26 8.92 14.87
C LYS A 159 1.91 7.47 14.54
N ILE A 160 1.60 7.19 13.29
CA ILE A 160 1.07 5.91 12.84
C ILE A 160 2.11 5.20 11.97
N ARG A 161 2.31 3.91 12.24
CA ARG A 161 3.09 2.98 11.43
C ARG A 161 2.17 1.90 10.89
N ILE A 162 2.24 1.66 9.59
CA ILE A 162 1.55 0.58 8.87
C ILE A 162 2.60 -0.40 8.40
N SER A 163 2.44 -1.69 8.72
CA SER A 163 3.37 -2.73 8.32
C SER A 163 2.63 -3.95 7.78
N PRO A 164 2.95 -4.43 6.56
CA PRO A 164 2.53 -5.75 6.12
C PRO A 164 3.02 -6.82 7.10
N ARG A 165 2.27 -7.92 7.25
CA ARG A 165 2.78 -9.06 8.03
C ARG A 165 3.93 -9.73 7.28
N PRO A 166 5.05 -10.06 7.95
CA PRO A 166 6.17 -10.78 7.35
C PRO A 166 5.87 -12.29 7.27
N ILE A 167 4.80 -12.65 6.55
CA ILE A 167 4.39 -14.03 6.31
C ILE A 167 4.30 -14.28 4.81
N ASN A 168 4.50 -15.53 4.41
CA ASN A 168 4.13 -15.94 3.07
C ASN A 168 2.65 -16.32 3.05
N VAL A 169 2.00 -16.05 1.92
CA VAL A 169 0.59 -16.32 1.67
C VAL A 169 0.43 -16.95 0.30
N CYS A 170 -0.62 -17.74 0.14
CA CYS A 170 -0.98 -18.32 -1.14
C CYS A 170 -1.65 -17.28 -2.04
N TYR A 171 -1.01 -16.94 -3.16
CA TYR A 171 -1.55 -15.97 -4.13
C TYR A 171 -2.61 -16.61 -5.04
N SER A 172 -2.44 -17.90 -5.35
CA SER A 172 -3.37 -18.73 -6.11
C SER A 172 -3.56 -20.12 -5.46
N GLY A 173 -4.34 -20.97 -6.10
CA GLY A 173 -4.68 -22.31 -5.64
C GLY A 173 -5.86 -22.37 -4.67
N SER A 174 -6.25 -23.58 -4.28
CA SER A 174 -7.44 -23.81 -3.44
C SER A 174 -7.33 -23.22 -2.03
N ASN A 175 -6.11 -22.95 -1.54
CA ASN A 175 -5.86 -22.35 -0.23
C ASN A 175 -5.46 -20.87 -0.31
N ARG A 176 -5.83 -20.17 -1.39
CA ARG A 176 -5.54 -18.73 -1.58
C ARG A 176 -5.84 -17.89 -0.33
N GLY A 177 -4.94 -16.95 -0.01
CA GLY A 177 -5.00 -16.08 1.16
C GLY A 177 -4.56 -16.72 2.49
N SER A 178 -4.34 -18.03 2.52
CA SER A 178 -3.81 -18.75 3.68
C SER A 178 -2.30 -18.56 3.81
N SER A 179 -1.79 -18.63 5.04
CA SER A 179 -0.34 -18.65 5.27
C SER A 179 0.27 -19.95 4.74
N CYS A 180 1.49 -19.88 4.23
CA CYS A 180 2.18 -21.01 3.63
C CYS A 180 3.68 -20.98 3.91
N THR A 181 4.36 -22.08 3.64
CA THR A 181 5.83 -22.19 3.66
C THR A 181 6.40 -22.63 2.31
N GLN A 182 5.60 -23.31 1.49
CA GLN A 182 5.95 -23.83 0.17
C GLN A 182 4.73 -23.84 -0.75
N HIS A 183 4.95 -23.91 -2.08
CA HIS A 183 3.84 -23.82 -3.06
C HIS A 183 2.79 -24.93 -2.91
N SER A 184 3.16 -26.12 -2.46
CA SER A 184 2.22 -27.23 -2.25
C SER A 184 1.21 -26.96 -1.11
N ASP A 185 1.52 -26.06 -0.19
CA ASP A 185 0.59 -25.65 0.87
C ASP A 185 -0.61 -24.88 0.30
N CYS A 186 -0.49 -24.37 -0.94
CA CYS A 186 -1.54 -23.63 -1.64
C CYS A 186 -2.60 -24.52 -2.30
N GLY A 187 -2.42 -25.85 -2.20
CA GLY A 187 -3.38 -26.85 -2.66
C GLY A 187 -3.31 -27.07 -4.17
N THR A 188 -4.47 -27.33 -4.78
CA THR A 188 -4.57 -27.58 -6.23
C THR A 188 -4.79 -26.28 -7.00
N ASN A 189 -4.61 -26.30 -8.32
CA ASN A 189 -4.81 -25.16 -9.22
C ASN A 189 -3.93 -23.94 -8.91
N VAL A 190 -2.69 -24.18 -8.45
CA VAL A 190 -1.68 -23.12 -8.35
C VAL A 190 -1.36 -22.63 -9.76
N GLN A 191 -1.53 -21.33 -9.98
CA GLN A 191 -1.29 -20.67 -11.25
C GLN A 191 0.20 -20.31 -11.41
N THR A 192 0.58 -20.04 -12.65
CA THR A 192 1.91 -19.56 -13.01
C THR A 192 1.71 -18.30 -13.85
N GLY A 193 2.38 -17.22 -13.46
CA GLY A 193 2.27 -15.94 -14.16
C GLY A 193 2.96 -15.94 -15.51
N PRO A 194 2.80 -14.86 -16.30
CA PRO A 194 3.35 -14.74 -17.66
C PRO A 194 4.88 -14.89 -17.71
N GLY A 195 5.57 -14.47 -16.64
CA GLY A 195 7.02 -14.62 -16.46
C GLY A 195 7.47 -16.01 -16.00
N GLY A 196 6.57 -17.00 -15.94
CA GLY A 196 6.86 -18.33 -15.43
C GLY A 196 6.93 -18.40 -13.89
N THR A 197 6.59 -17.32 -13.18
CA THR A 197 6.58 -17.31 -11.72
C THR A 197 5.41 -18.12 -11.17
N VAL A 198 5.70 -19.10 -10.33
CA VAL A 198 4.67 -19.88 -9.66
C VAL A 198 3.97 -19.02 -8.61
N LEU A 199 2.70 -18.68 -8.84
CA LEU A 199 1.87 -17.83 -7.97
C LEU A 199 1.32 -18.59 -6.75
N GLY A 200 2.10 -19.52 -6.21
CA GLY A 200 1.75 -20.30 -5.03
C GLY A 200 2.08 -19.54 -3.75
N CYS A 201 3.06 -20.03 -3.01
CA CYS A 201 3.48 -19.45 -1.75
C CYS A 201 4.49 -18.31 -1.97
N LEU A 202 4.04 -17.08 -1.78
CA LEU A 202 4.84 -15.86 -1.96
C LEU A 202 4.74 -14.95 -0.73
N PRO A 203 5.70 -14.05 -0.49
CA PRO A 203 5.57 -13.04 0.57
C PRO A 203 4.25 -12.26 0.41
N ALA A 204 3.55 -11.98 1.53
CA ALA A 204 2.35 -11.14 1.51
C ALA A 204 2.64 -9.81 0.79
N SER A 205 1.65 -9.22 0.12
CA SER A 205 1.89 -7.98 -0.60
C SER A 205 2.32 -6.86 0.35
N GLY A 206 3.24 -6.03 -0.12
CA GLY A 206 3.54 -4.72 0.45
C GLY A 206 2.35 -3.78 0.30
N VAL A 207 2.44 -2.61 0.92
CA VAL A 207 1.44 -1.56 0.73
C VAL A 207 2.09 -0.22 0.48
N LEU A 208 1.38 0.57 -0.31
CA LEU A 208 1.65 1.95 -0.64
C LEU A 208 0.42 2.74 -0.20
N GLY A 209 0.56 4.03 0.04
CA GLY A 209 -0.60 4.79 0.49
C GLY A 209 -0.42 6.28 0.54
N VAL A 210 -1.57 6.92 0.68
CA VAL A 210 -1.77 8.36 0.80
C VAL A 210 -2.83 8.56 1.89
N ALA A 211 -2.67 9.63 2.67
CA ALA A 211 -3.68 10.10 3.58
C ALA A 211 -4.20 11.47 3.13
N GLU A 212 -5.50 11.71 3.29
CA GLU A 212 -6.14 12.99 3.05
C GLU A 212 -6.83 13.47 4.33
N GLU A 213 -6.50 14.69 4.74
CA GLU A 213 -7.19 15.38 5.83
C GLU A 213 -8.30 16.26 5.26
N PHE A 214 -9.45 16.21 5.92
CA PHE A 214 -10.63 17.01 5.64
C PHE A 214 -10.87 17.95 6.81
N TYR A 215 -11.04 19.24 6.50
CA TYR A 215 -11.25 20.31 7.45
C TYR A 215 -12.67 20.85 7.25
N SER A 216 -13.50 20.83 8.29
CA SER A 216 -14.88 21.32 8.22
C SER A 216 -15.15 22.44 9.22
N LEU A 217 -15.61 23.59 8.74
CA LEU A 217 -15.98 24.75 9.56
C LEU A 217 -17.22 25.46 8.99
N GLY A 218 -18.35 25.39 9.68
CA GLY A 218 -19.55 26.18 9.33
C GLY A 218 -20.05 25.96 7.90
N GLY A 219 -19.88 24.75 7.35
CA GLY A 219 -20.25 24.41 5.96
C GLY A 219 -19.15 24.68 4.92
N SER A 220 -18.03 25.30 5.30
CA SER A 220 -16.82 25.33 4.47
C SER A 220 -16.03 24.05 4.65
N VAL A 221 -15.55 23.48 3.54
CA VAL A 221 -14.74 22.26 3.52
C VAL A 221 -13.41 22.57 2.85
N GLY A 222 -12.31 22.14 3.45
CA GLY A 222 -10.98 22.14 2.85
C GLY A 222 -10.38 20.75 2.91
N THR A 223 -9.49 20.42 1.98
CA THR A 223 -8.76 19.14 2.02
C THR A 223 -7.27 19.34 1.79
N ALA A 224 -6.47 18.42 2.33
CA ALA A 224 -5.03 18.35 2.09
C ALA A 224 -4.60 16.89 2.12
N ALA A 225 -3.98 16.41 1.04
CA ALA A 225 -3.40 15.07 1.04
C ALA A 225 -1.88 15.08 1.11
N PHE A 226 -1.33 14.01 1.68
CA PHE A 226 0.09 13.79 1.83
C PHE A 226 0.46 12.32 1.67
N ASN A 227 1.66 12.12 1.14
CA ASN A 227 2.23 10.78 0.99
C ASN A 227 2.71 10.24 2.32
N LEU A 228 2.55 8.93 2.49
CA LEU A 228 3.08 8.26 3.67
C LEU A 228 4.60 8.05 3.49
N ARG A 229 5.37 8.28 4.55
CA ARG A 229 6.83 8.12 4.50
C ARG A 229 7.19 6.64 4.44
N HIS A 230 8.07 6.29 3.52
CA HIS A 230 8.60 4.94 3.38
C HIS A 230 9.71 4.67 4.41
N GLU A 231 9.65 3.52 5.09
CA GLU A 231 10.69 3.05 6.00
C GLU A 231 11.06 1.59 5.71
N GLY A 232 12.35 1.34 5.52
CA GLY A 232 12.93 0.02 5.29
C GLY A 232 12.67 -0.54 3.89
N SER A 233 13.36 -1.63 3.58
CA SER A 233 13.15 -2.44 2.38
C SER A 233 12.69 -3.84 2.77
N ARG A 234 11.80 -4.45 1.98
CA ARG A 234 11.30 -5.80 2.22
C ARG A 234 12.28 -6.82 1.66
N SER A 235 12.87 -7.66 2.50
CA SER A 235 13.72 -8.77 2.05
C SER A 235 12.87 -9.93 1.51
N GLY A 236 13.26 -10.51 0.38
CA GLY A 236 12.57 -11.65 -0.26
C GLY A 236 12.44 -11.52 -1.78
N PHE A 237 11.56 -12.34 -2.38
CA PHE A 237 11.26 -12.36 -3.83
C PHE A 237 10.63 -11.06 -4.38
N GLY A 238 10.44 -10.03 -3.55
CA GLY A 238 9.80 -8.76 -3.90
C GLY A 238 8.29 -8.89 -4.11
N ASP A 239 7.67 -7.76 -4.43
CA ASP A 239 6.27 -7.71 -4.88
C ASP A 239 6.21 -7.91 -6.41
N ILE A 240 5.07 -8.38 -6.93
CA ILE A 240 4.92 -8.79 -8.33
C ILE A 240 3.69 -8.15 -8.97
N ILE A 241 3.86 -7.59 -10.17
CA ILE A 241 2.77 -7.08 -10.99
C ILE A 241 2.75 -7.86 -12.31
N THR A 242 1.67 -8.58 -12.59
CA THR A 242 1.46 -9.21 -13.90
C THR A 242 0.62 -8.29 -14.78
N LEU A 243 1.00 -8.19 -16.05
CA LEU A 243 0.35 -7.33 -17.04
C LEU A 243 -0.24 -8.18 -18.20
N PRO A 244 -1.33 -7.71 -18.84
CA PRO A 244 -1.96 -8.43 -19.95
C PRO A 244 -1.18 -8.44 -21.27
#